data_AF-A0A3M5GJM8-F1
#
_entry.id   AF-A0A3M5GJM8-F1
#
_cell.length_a   1.000
_cell.length_b   1.000
_cell.length_c   1.000
_cell.angle_alpha   90.00
_cell.angle_beta   90.00
_cell.angle_gamma   90.00
#
_symmetry.space_group_name_H-M   'P 1'
#
loop_
_entity.id
_entity.type
_entity.pdbx_description
1 polymer ?
#
loop_
_entity_poly.entity_id
_entity_poly.type
_entity_poly.pdbx_seq_one_letter_code
_entity_poly.pdbx_strand_id
1 'polypeptide(L)' 'MLFITGYAEHAAVRGGFLENGMQLITKPFAFDHLTSKVREMIEA' A
#
# COMPACT_ATOMS: atom_id res chain seq x y z
N MET A 1 -8.59 1.29 3.55
CA MET A 1 -8.65 0.62 2.23
C MET A 1 -7.24 0.43 1.68
N LEU A 2 -6.96 -0.72 1.06
CA LEU A 2 -5.64 -1.05 0.50
C LEU A 2 -5.69 -1.03 -1.04
N PHE A 3 -4.84 -0.22 -1.65
CA PHE A 3 -4.68 -0.12 -3.09
C PHE A 3 -3.39 -0.79 -3.55
N ILE A 4 -3.45 -1.47 -4.70
CA ILE A 4 -2.32 -2.18 -5.27
C ILE A 4 -2.10 -1.66 -6.70
N THR A 5 -0.90 -1.15 -6.99
CA THR A 5 -0.56 -0.60 -8.31
C THR A 5 0.64 -1.28 -8.95
N GLY A 6 0.64 -1.40 -10.28
CA GLY A 6 1.67 -2.08 -11.07
C GLY A 6 2.77 -1.18 -11.64
N TYR A 7 2.72 0.13 -11.40
CA TYR A 7 3.70 1.08 -11.94
C TYR A 7 4.73 1.42 -10.85
N ALA A 8 5.80 0.64 -10.81
CA ALA A 8 6.73 0.50 -9.68
C ALA A 8 7.43 1.80 -9.23
N GLU A 9 7.56 2.82 -10.09
CA GLU A 9 8.48 3.93 -9.83
C GLU A 9 7.80 5.29 -9.58
N HIS A 10 6.70 5.60 -10.27
CA HIS A 10 6.04 6.92 -10.17
C HIS A 10 4.74 6.93 -9.34
N ALA A 11 4.16 5.78 -9.02
CA ALA A 11 2.87 5.71 -8.33
C ALA A 11 2.99 5.90 -6.82
N ALA A 12 4.07 5.42 -6.19
CA ALA A 12 4.34 5.60 -4.76
C ALA A 12 4.64 7.07 -4.40
N VAL A 13 5.22 7.83 -5.34
CA VAL A 13 5.61 9.24 -5.15
C VAL A 13 4.39 10.18 -5.09
N ARG A 14 3.21 9.75 -5.56
CA ARG A 14 1.94 10.49 -5.42
C ARG A 14 1.24 10.24 -4.08
N GLY A 15 1.98 9.96 -3.01
CA GLY A 15 1.47 9.80 -1.64
C GLY A 15 0.71 11.00 -1.04
N GLY A 16 0.41 12.03 -1.83
CA GLY A 16 -0.45 13.16 -1.45
C GLY A 16 -1.96 12.93 -1.63
N PHE A 17 -2.40 11.78 -2.16
CA PHE A 17 -3.83 11.48 -2.41
C PHE A 17 -4.45 10.44 -1.48
N LEU A 18 -3.69 9.89 -0.52
CA LEU A 18 -4.21 8.89 0.40
C LEU A 18 -4.86 9.61 1.59
N GLU A 19 -6.18 9.54 1.66
CA GLU A 19 -6.93 10.01 2.84
C GLU A 19 -6.63 9.11 4.06
N ASN A 20 -7.04 9.56 5.25
CA ASN A 20 -6.82 8.82 6.49
C ASN A 20 -7.45 7.41 6.39
N GLY A 21 -6.63 6.38 6.61
CA GLY A 21 -7.03 4.97 6.44
C GLY A 21 -6.82 4.39 5.03
N MET A 22 -6.23 5.13 4.08
CA MET A 22 -5.85 4.61 2.77
C MET A 22 -4.36 4.24 2.72
N GLN A 23 -4.05 3.07 2.18
CA GLN A 23 -2.68 2.59 1.97
C GLN A 23 -2.46 2.14 0.52
N LEU A 24 -1.24 2.30 0.02
CA LEU A 24 -0.84 1.92 -1.33
C LEU A 24 0.37 0.97 -1.30
N ILE A 25 0.30 -0.11 -2.08
CA ILE A 25 1.42 -1.04 -2.29
C ILE A 25 1.73 -1.11 -3.80
N THR A 26 3.01 -1.00 -4.14
CA THR A 26 3.52 -1.15 -5.52
C THR A 26 3.89 -2.61 -5.80
N LYS A 27 3.56 -3.12 -6.99
CA LYS A 27 4.08 -4.39 -7.51
C LYS A 27 5.45 -4.21 -8.18
N PRO A 28 6.30 -5.25 -8.19
CA PRO A 28 6.13 -6.50 -7.45
C PRO A 28 6.35 -6.27 -5.95
N PHE A 29 5.55 -6.91 -5.10
CA PHE A 29 5.71 -6.89 -3.65
C PHE A 29 5.93 -8.31 -3.14
N ALA A 30 6.68 -8.43 -2.04
CA ALA A 30 6.79 -9.68 -1.30
C ALA A 30 5.49 -9.95 -0.53
N PHE A 31 5.13 -11.23 -0.41
CA PHE A 31 3.91 -11.63 0.31
C PHE A 31 3.92 -11.18 1.77
N ASP A 32 5.08 -11.26 2.43
CA ASP A 32 5.26 -10.78 3.80
C ASP A 32 4.92 -9.30 3.97
N HIS A 33 5.22 -8.50 2.94
CA HIS A 33 4.94 -7.06 2.94
C HIS A 33 3.44 -6.78 2.89
N LEU A 34 2.69 -7.59 2.13
CA LEU A 34 1.22 -7.54 2.13
C LEU A 34 0.65 -7.96 3.49
N THR A 35 1.14 -9.07 4.06
CA THR A 35 0.66 -9.58 5.35
C THR A 35 0.89 -8.58 6.48
N SER A 36 2.07 -7.94 6.53
CA SER A 36 2.36 -6.89 7.51
C SER A 36 1.36 -5.73 7.38
N LYS A 37 1.11 -5.25 6.16
CA LYS A 37 0.19 -4.13 5.93
C LYS A 37 -1.25 -4.45 6.30
N VAL A 38 -1.71 -5.65 5.95
CA VAL A 38 -3.06 -6.11 6.34
C VAL A 38 -3.19 -6.23 7.86
N ARG A 39 -2.15 -6.74 8.55
CA ARG A 39 -2.12 -6.81 10.01
C ARG A 39 -2.21 -5.41 10.64
N GLU A 40 -1.36 -4.48 10.18
CA GLU A 40 -1.39 -3.08 10.63
C GLU A 40 -2.78 -2.46 10.45
N MET A 41 -3.49 -2.78 9.36
CA MET A 41 -4.84 -2.26 9.09
C MET A 41 -5.94 -2.87 9.96
N ILE A 42 -5.76 -4.09 10.46
CA ILE A 42 -6.75 -4.79 11.30
C ILE A 42 -6.53 -4.48 12.79
N GLU A 43 -5.27 -4.24 13.19
CA GLU A 43 -4.89 -3.92 14.56
C GLU A 43 -5.04 -2.42 14.92
N ALA A 44 -5.37 -1.56 13.94
CA ALA A 44 -5.53 -0.11 14.07
C ALA A 44 -6.97 0.36 14.34
#